data_AF-A0A9D7F915-F1
#
_entry.id   AF-A0A9D7F915-F1
#
_cell.length_a   1.000
_cell.length_b   1.000
_cell.length_c   1.000
_cell.angle_alpha   90.00
_cell.angle_beta   90.00
_cell.angle_gamma   90.00
#
_symmetry.space_group_name_H-M   'P 1'
#
loop_
_entity.id
_entity.type
_entity.pdbx_description
1 polymer ?
#
loop_
_entity_poly.entity_id
_entity_poly.type
_entity_poly.pdbx_seq_one_letter_code
_entity_poly.pdbx_strand_id
1 'polypeptide(L)'
;MLFYLGLSALFVILATLAFLLLGEPSYLAATHLVFSLAVLPLVFAAIAHFVPVLTRSAGAPQGIWLAPLLLQGAGFLVFLHFFGVANTSALNLAAVISLLLALAFAGWLMVRARRCLGKPHPGWRWYLASLAFLVTGLALVLVMHYWPAERQAFRLLHLHLNTLGFIGLTAIGTLQVLLPTVLSGPDTDAAARLRLDLPLAVAGVLLVGLGAAFCLPLSLVGAGFLFYITCRPGLSWLSRYGLPAIIADGASAGLAASLCGFLLLLAFGVAHALGLLEGRNAIPAFMAAFLLPLVSGALSQLLPVWRYPGRRTPVRDRAREVLVKRGAMRALLFICGGVLLAFGHNEGLWLAAGGLLLFLNDLIASFCFPVPK
;
A
#
# COMPACT_ATOMS: atom_id res chain seq x y z
N MET A 1 -9.27 -6.37 -15.61
CA MET A 1 -9.34 -6.40 -14.13
C MET A 1 -8.40 -5.42 -13.44
N LEU A 2 -7.07 -5.46 -13.64
CA LEU A 2 -6.14 -4.52 -12.98
C LEU A 2 -6.53 -3.05 -13.14
N PHE A 3 -6.88 -2.68 -14.37
CA PHE A 3 -7.38 -1.36 -14.71
C PHE A 3 -8.62 -0.97 -13.89
N TYR A 4 -9.62 -1.86 -13.81
CA TYR A 4 -10.82 -1.68 -12.98
C TYR A 4 -10.46 -1.50 -11.50
N LEU A 5 -9.60 -2.34 -10.93
CA LEU A 5 -9.20 -2.24 -9.53
C LEU A 5 -8.44 -0.95 -9.23
N GLY A 6 -7.63 -0.46 -10.17
CA GLY A 6 -6.99 0.85 -10.07
C GLY A 6 -8.00 1.98 -10.01
N LEU A 7 -9.00 1.99 -10.90
CA LEU A 7 -10.07 3.00 -10.90
C LEU A 7 -10.97 2.90 -9.65
N SER A 8 -11.34 1.68 -9.29
CA SER A 8 -12.15 1.39 -8.10
C SER A 8 -11.45 1.86 -6.82
N ALA A 9 -10.15 1.62 -6.69
CA ALA A 9 -9.38 2.10 -5.54
C ALA A 9 -9.41 3.63 -5.44
N LEU A 10 -9.26 4.36 -6.55
CA LEU A 10 -9.34 5.82 -6.56
C LEU A 10 -10.72 6.32 -6.13
N PHE A 11 -11.78 5.69 -6.64
CA PHE A 11 -13.16 6.03 -6.27
C PHE A 11 -13.42 5.79 -4.78
N VAL A 12 -13.00 4.64 -4.26
CA VAL A 12 -13.19 4.29 -2.85
C VAL A 12 -12.35 5.19 -1.92
N ILE A 13 -11.13 5.56 -2.32
CA ILE A 13 -10.32 6.53 -1.55
C ILE A 13 -10.99 7.92 -1.56
N LEU A 14 -11.53 8.36 -2.70
CA LEU A 14 -12.29 9.62 -2.77
C LEU A 14 -13.52 9.58 -1.87
N ALA A 15 -14.30 8.49 -1.92
CA ALA A 15 -15.46 8.30 -1.05
C ALA A 15 -15.05 8.29 0.43
N THR A 16 -13.93 7.65 0.77
CA THR A 16 -13.39 7.63 2.13
C THR A 16 -13.02 9.04 2.60
N LEU A 17 -12.35 9.84 1.77
CA LEU A 17 -12.04 11.24 2.09
C LEU A 17 -13.30 12.07 2.30
N ALA A 18 -14.31 11.90 1.43
CA ALA A 18 -15.60 12.58 1.57
C ALA A 18 -16.29 12.18 2.89
N PHE A 19 -16.32 10.90 3.23
CA PHE A 19 -16.86 10.43 4.51
C PHE A 19 -16.14 10.99 5.72
N LEU A 20 -14.81 11.02 5.70
CA LEU A 20 -14.02 11.62 6.79
C LEU A 20 -14.28 13.13 6.92
N LEU A 21 -14.49 13.85 5.81
CA LEU A 21 -14.83 15.28 5.81
C LEU A 21 -16.26 15.55 6.31
N LEU A 22 -17.20 14.67 5.96
CA LEU A 22 -18.60 14.78 6.38
C LEU A 22 -18.83 14.31 7.82
N GLY A 23 -17.88 13.57 8.40
CA GLY A 23 -18.00 12.96 9.72
C GLY A 23 -18.89 11.71 9.78
N GLU A 24 -19.36 11.24 8.61
CA GLU A 24 -20.26 10.09 8.48
C GLU A 24 -19.86 9.23 7.26
N PRO A 25 -19.90 7.89 7.35
CA PRO A 25 -20.22 7.07 8.52
C PRO A 25 -19.09 7.08 9.56
N SER A 26 -19.21 6.21 10.57
CA SER A 26 -18.19 6.05 11.62
C SER A 26 -16.77 5.95 11.05
N TYR A 27 -15.81 6.53 11.77
CA TYR A 27 -14.38 6.47 11.43
C TYR A 27 -13.89 5.04 11.15
N LEU A 28 -14.42 4.06 11.89
CA LEU A 28 -14.06 2.66 11.70
C LEU A 28 -14.58 2.10 10.37
N ALA A 29 -15.78 2.48 9.95
CA ALA A 29 -16.33 2.12 8.66
C ALA A 29 -15.54 2.75 7.51
N ALA A 30 -15.27 4.06 7.60
CA ALA A 30 -14.49 4.78 6.58
C ALA A 30 -13.06 4.22 6.43
N THR A 31 -12.39 3.92 7.54
CA THR A 31 -11.03 3.35 7.49
C THR A 31 -11.01 1.92 6.95
N HIS A 32 -12.00 1.08 7.29
CA HIS A 32 -12.09 -0.25 6.68
C HIS A 32 -12.50 -0.19 5.21
N LEU A 33 -13.33 0.78 4.80
CA LEU A 33 -13.69 0.98 3.40
C LEU A 33 -12.44 1.12 2.53
N VAL A 34 -11.50 2.02 2.88
CA VAL A 34 -10.27 2.18 2.10
C VAL A 34 -9.38 0.93 2.17
N PHE A 35 -9.16 0.34 3.36
CA PHE A 35 -8.21 -0.77 3.46
C PHE A 35 -8.72 -2.08 2.88
N SER A 36 -9.97 -2.46 3.15
CA SER A 36 -10.52 -3.75 2.73
C SER A 36 -11.09 -3.74 1.31
N LEU A 37 -11.72 -2.63 0.88
CA LEU A 37 -12.39 -2.55 -0.42
C LEU A 37 -11.49 -2.00 -1.54
N ALA A 38 -10.49 -1.18 -1.20
CA ALA A 38 -9.55 -0.62 -2.17
C ALA A 38 -8.15 -1.22 -2.07
N VAL A 39 -7.47 -1.04 -0.93
CA VAL A 39 -6.03 -1.34 -0.83
C VAL A 39 -5.75 -2.83 -0.90
N LEU A 40 -6.44 -3.65 -0.10
CA LEU A 40 -6.27 -5.09 -0.07
C LEU A 40 -6.42 -5.75 -1.46
N PRO A 41 -7.53 -5.56 -2.20
CA PRO A 41 -7.67 -6.15 -3.52
C PRO A 41 -6.67 -5.57 -4.54
N LEU A 42 -6.37 -4.26 -4.48
CA LEU A 42 -5.36 -3.65 -5.35
C LEU A 42 -3.96 -4.24 -5.11
N VAL A 43 -3.57 -4.48 -3.86
CA VAL A 43 -2.30 -5.11 -3.50
C VAL A 43 -2.22 -6.54 -4.05
N PHE A 44 -3.27 -7.35 -3.88
CA PHE A 44 -3.29 -8.70 -4.45
C PHE A 44 -3.18 -8.68 -5.97
N ALA A 45 -3.85 -7.74 -6.63
CA ALA A 45 -3.76 -7.55 -8.06
C ALA A 45 -2.33 -7.15 -8.49
N ALA A 46 -1.68 -6.26 -7.73
CA ALA A 46 -0.29 -5.86 -7.95
C ALA A 46 0.67 -7.05 -7.76
N ILE A 47 0.50 -7.87 -6.71
CA ILE A 47 1.28 -9.09 -6.49
C ILE A 47 1.11 -10.05 -7.67
N ALA A 48 -0.13 -10.29 -8.13
CA ALA A 48 -0.41 -11.15 -9.29
C ALA A 48 0.25 -10.62 -10.58
N HIS A 49 0.36 -9.30 -10.71
CA HIS A 49 1.02 -8.64 -11.84
C HIS A 49 2.55 -8.74 -11.79
N PHE A 50 3.16 -8.49 -10.62
CA PHE A 50 4.62 -8.40 -10.48
C PHE A 50 5.30 -9.76 -10.28
N VAL A 51 4.68 -10.70 -9.57
CA VAL A 51 5.33 -12.00 -9.26
C VAL A 51 5.78 -12.76 -10.51
N PRO A 52 5.00 -12.87 -11.60
CA PRO A 52 5.45 -13.51 -12.82
C PRO A 52 6.74 -12.92 -13.40
N VAL A 53 6.92 -11.60 -13.29
CA VAL A 53 8.15 -10.90 -13.71
C VAL A 53 9.31 -11.26 -12.79
N LEU A 54 9.09 -11.25 -11.46
CA LEU A 54 10.11 -11.57 -10.47
C LEU A 54 10.59 -13.04 -10.55
N THR A 55 9.73 -13.95 -10.99
CA THR A 55 10.03 -15.38 -11.12
C THR A 55 10.26 -15.83 -12.57
N ARG A 56 10.35 -14.89 -13.54
CA ARG A 56 10.52 -15.18 -14.98
C ARG A 56 9.63 -16.34 -15.45
N SER A 57 8.35 -16.27 -15.12
CA SER A 57 7.40 -17.36 -15.36
C SER A 57 6.15 -16.86 -16.08
N ALA A 58 5.33 -17.80 -16.58
CA ALA A 58 4.05 -17.48 -17.19
C ALA A 58 3.13 -16.68 -16.25
N GLY A 59 2.13 -16.01 -16.80
CA GLY A 59 1.14 -15.26 -16.03
C GLY A 59 0.44 -16.07 -14.94
N ALA A 60 -0.21 -15.34 -14.03
CA ALA A 60 -1.04 -15.96 -12.99
C ALA A 60 -2.21 -16.76 -13.62
N PRO A 61 -2.56 -17.93 -13.06
CA PRO A 61 -3.72 -18.70 -13.52
C PRO A 61 -5.03 -17.97 -13.18
N GLN A 62 -6.12 -18.34 -13.85
CA GLN A 62 -7.41 -17.65 -13.72
C GLN A 62 -7.93 -17.57 -12.27
N GLY A 63 -7.78 -18.64 -11.47
CA GLY A 63 -8.20 -18.63 -10.06
C GLY A 63 -7.48 -17.57 -9.21
N ILE A 64 -6.18 -17.34 -9.48
CA ILE A 64 -5.40 -16.28 -8.81
C ILE A 64 -5.83 -14.90 -9.31
N TRP A 65 -6.17 -14.79 -10.59
CA TRP A 65 -6.73 -13.55 -11.14
C TRP A 65 -8.09 -13.19 -10.56
N LEU A 66 -8.94 -14.14 -10.15
CA LEU A 66 -10.25 -13.82 -9.56
C LEU A 66 -10.18 -13.39 -8.08
N ALA A 67 -9.13 -13.78 -7.35
CA ALA A 67 -9.02 -13.52 -5.92
C ALA A 67 -9.16 -12.04 -5.51
N PRO A 68 -8.56 -11.05 -6.23
CA PRO A 68 -8.79 -9.64 -5.92
C PRO A 68 -10.26 -9.21 -5.96
N LEU A 69 -11.09 -9.77 -6.86
CA LEU A 69 -12.52 -9.44 -6.91
C LEU A 69 -13.29 -10.06 -5.74
N LEU A 70 -12.94 -11.29 -5.35
CA LEU A 70 -13.50 -11.93 -4.17
C LEU A 70 -13.12 -11.19 -2.89
N LEU A 71 -11.88 -10.70 -2.79
CA LEU A 71 -11.42 -9.85 -1.69
C LEU A 71 -12.15 -8.51 -1.65
N GLN A 72 -12.48 -7.94 -2.82
CA GLN A 72 -13.31 -6.75 -2.87
C GLN A 72 -14.73 -7.03 -2.32
N GLY A 73 -15.34 -8.17 -2.69
CA GLY A 73 -16.61 -8.61 -2.10
C GLY A 73 -16.54 -8.79 -0.58
N ALA A 74 -15.48 -9.44 -0.08
CA ALA A 74 -15.23 -9.58 1.36
C ALA A 74 -15.03 -8.21 2.04
N GLY A 75 -14.29 -7.30 1.40
CA GLY A 75 -14.09 -5.95 1.91
C GLY A 75 -15.37 -5.15 2.03
N PHE A 76 -16.31 -5.35 1.10
CA PHE A 76 -17.63 -4.72 1.16
C PHE A 76 -18.44 -5.24 2.35
N LEU A 77 -18.40 -6.54 2.65
CA LEU A 77 -19.02 -7.09 3.86
C LEU A 77 -18.44 -6.50 5.15
N VAL A 78 -17.12 -6.31 5.21
CA VAL A 78 -16.45 -5.64 6.35
C VAL A 78 -16.96 -4.20 6.50
N PHE A 79 -17.06 -3.46 5.39
CA PHE A 79 -17.61 -2.10 5.41
C PHE A 79 -19.06 -2.09 5.91
N LEU A 80 -19.94 -2.94 5.36
CA LEU A 80 -21.34 -3.03 5.79
C LEU A 80 -21.48 -3.38 7.27
N HIS A 81 -20.58 -4.20 7.81
CA HIS A 81 -20.57 -4.52 9.23
C HIS A 81 -20.30 -3.28 10.09
N PHE A 82 -19.22 -2.54 9.79
CA PHE A 82 -18.88 -1.33 10.55
C PHE A 82 -19.79 -0.14 10.25
N PHE A 83 -20.50 -0.17 9.12
CA PHE A 83 -21.58 0.76 8.81
C PHE A 83 -22.86 0.47 9.61
N GLY A 84 -22.98 -0.72 10.22
CA GLY A 84 -24.14 -1.10 11.04
C GLY A 84 -25.24 -1.86 10.29
N VAL A 85 -25.01 -2.27 9.05
CA VAL A 85 -25.98 -3.01 8.22
C VAL A 85 -25.79 -4.53 8.31
N ALA A 86 -24.54 -5.01 8.46
CA ALA A 86 -24.24 -6.43 8.51
C ALA A 86 -23.84 -6.92 9.92
N ASN A 87 -24.19 -8.16 10.24
CA ASN A 87 -23.90 -8.77 11.54
C ASN A 87 -22.47 -9.32 11.65
N THR A 88 -22.11 -9.81 12.83
CA THR A 88 -20.78 -10.39 13.11
C THR A 88 -20.45 -11.62 12.24
N SER A 89 -21.46 -12.39 11.82
CA SER A 89 -21.25 -13.53 10.92
C SER A 89 -20.72 -13.08 9.55
N ALA A 90 -21.18 -11.93 9.05
CA ALA A 90 -20.65 -11.35 7.81
C ALA A 90 -19.18 -10.93 7.95
N LEU A 91 -18.80 -10.34 9.09
CA LEU A 91 -17.40 -10.01 9.39
C LEU A 91 -16.53 -11.28 9.44
N ASN A 92 -16.98 -12.31 10.15
CA ASN A 92 -16.25 -13.58 10.26
C ASN A 92 -16.12 -14.27 8.90
N LEU A 93 -17.18 -14.28 8.09
CA LEU A 93 -17.15 -14.81 6.74
C LEU A 93 -16.13 -14.06 5.87
N ALA A 94 -16.13 -12.72 5.92
CA ALA A 94 -15.17 -11.91 5.19
C ALA A 94 -13.72 -12.19 5.63
N ALA A 95 -13.48 -12.36 6.93
CA ALA A 95 -12.17 -12.70 7.47
C ALA A 95 -11.72 -14.10 7.01
N VAL A 96 -12.60 -15.11 7.05
CA VAL A 96 -12.30 -16.47 6.58
C VAL A 96 -12.02 -16.51 5.08
N ILE A 97 -12.85 -15.85 4.26
CA ILE A 97 -12.61 -15.76 2.80
C ILE A 97 -11.25 -15.12 2.53
N SER A 98 -10.97 -13.99 3.18
CA SER A 98 -9.71 -13.27 3.00
C SER A 98 -8.50 -14.10 3.44
N LEU A 99 -8.63 -14.84 4.54
CA LEU A 99 -7.59 -15.72 5.08
C LEU A 99 -7.27 -16.86 4.10
N LEU A 100 -8.29 -17.55 3.60
CA LEU A 100 -8.13 -18.64 2.63
C LEU A 100 -7.50 -18.15 1.33
N LEU A 101 -7.92 -16.98 0.83
CA LEU A 101 -7.35 -16.38 -0.38
C LEU A 101 -5.90 -15.94 -0.16
N ALA A 102 -5.55 -15.38 1.01
CA ALA A 102 -4.18 -15.01 1.36
C ALA A 102 -3.26 -16.25 1.45
N LEU A 103 -3.72 -17.33 2.07
CA LEU A 103 -3.01 -18.62 2.13
C LEU A 103 -2.83 -19.22 0.73
N ALA A 104 -3.87 -19.20 -0.11
CA ALA A 104 -3.79 -19.66 -1.49
C ALA A 104 -2.78 -18.85 -2.32
N PHE A 105 -2.76 -17.53 -2.14
CA PHE A 105 -1.76 -16.64 -2.76
C PHE A 105 -0.34 -16.96 -2.29
N ALA A 106 -0.13 -17.15 -0.98
CA ALA A 106 1.17 -17.52 -0.43
C ALA A 106 1.65 -18.86 -0.99
N GLY A 107 0.77 -19.86 -1.05
CA GLY A 107 1.04 -21.16 -1.69
C GLY A 107 1.42 -21.01 -3.15
N TRP A 108 0.68 -20.21 -3.91
CA TRP A 108 0.97 -19.92 -5.31
C TRP A 108 2.34 -19.23 -5.48
N LEU A 109 2.67 -18.23 -4.66
CA LEU A 109 3.99 -17.56 -4.67
C LEU A 109 5.13 -18.56 -4.43
N MET A 110 5.00 -19.43 -3.44
CA MET A 110 6.01 -20.44 -3.12
C MET A 110 6.20 -21.44 -4.26
N VAL A 111 5.11 -21.97 -4.83
CA VAL A 111 5.18 -22.89 -5.97
C VAL A 111 5.84 -22.21 -7.17
N ARG A 112 5.52 -20.93 -7.43
CA ARG A 112 6.12 -20.16 -8.52
C ARG A 112 7.59 -19.89 -8.33
N ALA A 113 8.01 -19.51 -7.12
CA ALA A 113 9.41 -19.31 -6.80
C ALA A 113 10.23 -20.59 -6.97
N ARG A 114 9.67 -21.76 -6.60
CA ARG A 114 10.32 -23.07 -6.78
C ARG A 114 10.44 -23.50 -8.24
N ARG A 115 9.47 -23.13 -9.08
CA ARG A 115 9.44 -23.45 -10.52
C ARG A 115 10.11 -22.38 -11.40
N CYS A 116 10.69 -21.34 -10.80
CA CYS A 116 11.40 -20.28 -11.52
C CYS A 116 12.61 -20.86 -12.27
N LEU A 117 12.80 -20.45 -13.52
CA LEU A 117 14.04 -20.73 -14.25
C LEU A 117 15.18 -19.90 -13.66
N GLY A 118 16.14 -20.58 -13.03
CA GLY A 118 17.20 -19.93 -12.24
C GLY A 118 16.70 -19.32 -10.93
N LYS A 119 17.50 -18.46 -10.30
CA LYS A 119 17.15 -17.87 -9.00
C LYS A 119 16.09 -16.76 -9.17
N PRO A 120 14.93 -16.84 -8.48
CA PRO A 120 13.91 -15.79 -8.55
C PRO A 120 14.41 -14.50 -7.90
N HIS A 121 13.95 -13.35 -8.40
CA HIS A 121 14.29 -12.04 -7.84
C HIS A 121 13.77 -11.93 -6.40
N PRO A 122 14.57 -11.50 -5.41
CA PRO A 122 14.24 -11.61 -3.98
C PRO A 122 12.99 -10.84 -3.53
N GLY A 123 12.50 -9.90 -4.34
CA GLY A 123 11.24 -9.19 -4.08
C GLY A 123 10.03 -10.11 -3.84
N TRP A 124 9.99 -11.33 -4.39
CA TRP A 124 8.88 -12.25 -4.11
C TRP A 124 8.79 -12.64 -2.62
N ARG A 125 9.93 -12.66 -1.90
CA ARG A 125 9.98 -12.98 -0.47
C ARG A 125 9.37 -11.86 0.38
N TRP A 126 9.45 -10.62 -0.09
CA TRP A 126 8.79 -9.49 0.56
C TRP A 126 7.28 -9.65 0.46
N TYR A 127 6.75 -9.99 -0.73
CA TYR A 127 5.32 -10.30 -0.86
C TYR A 127 4.89 -11.48 0.00
N LEU A 128 5.70 -12.54 0.08
CA LEU A 128 5.39 -13.68 0.96
C LEU A 128 5.35 -13.26 2.43
N ALA A 129 6.33 -12.47 2.90
CA ALA A 129 6.34 -11.96 4.27
C ALA A 129 5.13 -11.05 4.56
N SER A 130 4.79 -10.15 3.64
CA SER A 130 3.58 -9.32 3.73
C SER A 130 2.31 -10.16 3.84
N LEU A 131 2.18 -11.23 3.05
CA LEU A 131 1.04 -12.14 3.12
C LEU A 131 1.00 -12.92 4.43
N ALA A 132 2.15 -13.31 4.98
CA ALA A 132 2.21 -13.93 6.30
C ALA A 132 1.67 -12.98 7.39
N PHE A 133 2.04 -11.69 7.34
CA PHE A 133 1.50 -10.69 8.25
C PHE A 133 -0.01 -10.48 8.07
N LEU A 134 -0.51 -10.45 6.83
CA LEU A 134 -1.94 -10.40 6.56
C LEU A 134 -2.67 -11.61 7.13
N VAL A 135 -2.15 -12.82 6.90
CA VAL A 135 -2.72 -14.08 7.41
C VAL A 135 -2.83 -14.03 8.93
N THR A 136 -1.76 -13.62 9.63
CA THR A 136 -1.78 -13.45 11.08
C THR A 136 -2.78 -12.37 11.50
N GLY A 137 -2.78 -11.21 10.82
CA GLY A 137 -3.72 -10.13 11.09
C GLY A 137 -5.19 -10.52 10.94
N LEU A 138 -5.52 -11.32 9.91
CA LEU A 138 -6.87 -11.84 9.68
C LEU A 138 -7.26 -12.92 10.70
N ALA A 139 -6.32 -13.78 11.09
CA ALA A 139 -6.56 -14.76 12.16
C ALA A 139 -6.90 -14.07 13.49
N LEU A 140 -6.25 -12.94 13.80
CA LEU A 140 -6.57 -12.15 15.01
C LEU A 140 -8.02 -11.67 15.04
N VAL A 141 -8.64 -11.37 13.89
CA VAL A 141 -10.06 -10.99 13.83
C VAL A 141 -10.96 -12.09 14.39
N LEU A 142 -10.65 -13.35 14.06
CA LEU A 142 -11.40 -14.51 14.53
C LEU A 142 -11.09 -14.81 16.01
N VAL A 143 -9.84 -14.64 16.42
CA VAL A 143 -9.36 -14.90 17.80
C VAL A 143 -9.93 -13.90 18.80
N MET A 144 -10.12 -12.62 18.42
CA MET A 144 -10.65 -11.58 19.30
C MET A 144 -12.03 -11.90 19.89
N HIS A 145 -12.81 -12.79 19.26
CA HIS A 145 -14.09 -13.25 19.79
C HIS A 145 -13.94 -14.10 21.06
N TYR A 146 -12.89 -14.91 21.15
CA TYR A 146 -12.70 -15.89 22.23
C TYR A 146 -11.92 -15.33 23.43
N TRP A 147 -11.14 -14.25 23.21
CA TRP A 147 -10.35 -13.60 24.26
C TRP A 147 -10.70 -12.11 24.38
N PRO A 148 -11.87 -11.78 24.94
CA PRO A 148 -12.34 -10.40 25.06
C PRO A 148 -11.43 -9.53 25.94
N ALA A 149 -10.77 -10.12 26.94
CA ALA A 149 -9.82 -9.41 27.81
C ALA A 149 -8.63 -8.84 27.04
N GLU A 150 -8.14 -9.57 26.03
CA GLU A 150 -6.97 -9.20 25.23
C GLU A 150 -7.33 -8.46 23.93
N ARG A 151 -8.62 -8.14 23.73
CA ARG A 151 -9.14 -7.60 22.46
C ARG A 151 -8.41 -6.32 22.02
N GLN A 152 -8.07 -5.44 22.97
CA GLN A 152 -7.37 -4.20 22.64
C GLN A 152 -5.92 -4.46 22.17
N ALA A 153 -5.20 -5.36 22.84
CA ALA A 153 -3.85 -5.77 22.43
C ALA A 153 -3.88 -6.41 21.03
N PHE A 154 -4.83 -7.33 20.78
CA PHE A 154 -5.00 -7.93 19.46
C PHE A 154 -5.40 -6.93 18.38
N ARG A 155 -6.20 -5.92 18.71
CA ARG A 155 -6.53 -4.84 17.77
C ARG A 155 -5.30 -4.02 17.39
N LEU A 156 -4.43 -3.69 18.34
CA LEU A 156 -3.18 -3.00 18.06
C LEU A 156 -2.24 -3.85 17.22
N LEU A 157 -2.13 -5.15 17.53
CA LEU A 157 -1.34 -6.08 16.73
C LEU A 157 -1.91 -6.19 15.31
N HIS A 158 -3.21 -6.43 15.16
CA HIS A 158 -3.91 -6.45 13.87
C HIS A 158 -3.62 -5.19 13.06
N LEU A 159 -3.70 -4.01 13.67
CA LEU A 159 -3.42 -2.75 13.01
C LEU A 159 -2.00 -2.73 12.43
N HIS A 160 -0.96 -2.96 13.25
CA HIS A 160 0.43 -2.84 12.81
C HIS A 160 0.84 -3.96 11.85
N LEU A 161 0.34 -5.19 12.04
CA LEU A 161 0.59 -6.29 11.11
C LEU A 161 0.00 -5.99 9.73
N ASN A 162 -1.15 -5.32 9.65
CA ASN A 162 -1.75 -4.96 8.36
C ASN A 162 -1.14 -3.70 7.74
N THR A 163 -0.90 -2.64 8.51
CA THR A 163 -0.40 -1.37 7.97
C THR A 163 1.10 -1.41 7.69
N LEU A 164 1.93 -1.86 8.64
CA LEU A 164 3.39 -1.94 8.47
C LEU A 164 3.80 -3.25 7.80
N GLY A 165 3.22 -4.38 8.25
CA GLY A 165 3.52 -5.71 7.73
C GLY A 165 3.01 -5.92 6.31
N PHE A 166 1.69 -5.99 6.14
CA PHE A 166 1.11 -6.29 4.84
C PHE A 166 1.28 -5.14 3.85
N ILE A 167 0.78 -3.94 4.14
CA ILE A 167 0.83 -2.80 3.21
C ILE A 167 2.26 -2.26 3.11
N GLY A 168 2.89 -1.97 4.25
CA GLY A 168 4.23 -1.37 4.32
C GLY A 168 5.30 -2.21 3.63
N LEU A 169 5.46 -3.49 3.98
CA LEU A 169 6.48 -4.33 3.34
C LEU A 169 6.19 -4.61 1.87
N THR A 170 4.91 -4.74 1.48
CA THR A 170 4.55 -4.84 0.05
C THR A 170 5.00 -3.60 -0.70
N ALA A 171 4.73 -2.41 -0.16
CA ALA A 171 5.12 -1.15 -0.76
C ALA A 171 6.63 -1.02 -0.84
N ILE A 172 7.36 -1.16 0.27
CA ILE A 172 8.83 -1.04 0.31
C ILE A 172 9.48 -2.02 -0.66
N GLY A 173 9.04 -3.29 -0.66
CA GLY A 173 9.54 -4.30 -1.59
C GLY A 173 9.30 -3.93 -3.06
N THR A 174 8.13 -3.37 -3.37
CA THR A 174 7.76 -2.96 -4.74
C THR A 174 8.48 -1.68 -5.16
N LEU A 175 8.62 -0.69 -4.28
CA LEU A 175 9.24 0.60 -4.59
C LEU A 175 10.69 0.42 -5.07
N GLN A 176 11.42 -0.54 -4.50
CA GLN A 176 12.79 -0.85 -4.89
C GLN A 176 12.94 -1.32 -6.35
N VAL A 177 11.86 -1.77 -6.99
CA VAL A 177 11.86 -2.12 -8.42
C VAL A 177 11.07 -1.12 -9.26
N LEU A 178 9.99 -0.55 -8.71
CA LEU A 178 9.07 0.30 -9.45
C LEU A 178 9.66 1.69 -9.73
N LEU A 179 10.31 2.33 -8.74
CA LEU A 179 10.92 3.65 -8.97
C LEU A 179 12.05 3.59 -10.02
N PRO A 180 13.00 2.64 -9.95
CA PRO A 180 14.00 2.44 -11.02
C PRO A 180 13.36 2.19 -12.39
N THR A 181 12.25 1.44 -12.42
CA THR A 181 11.50 1.18 -13.67
C THR A 181 10.90 2.45 -14.25
N VAL A 182 10.34 3.32 -13.40
CA VAL A 182 9.78 4.62 -13.81
C VAL A 182 10.85 5.50 -14.44
N LEU A 183 12.04 5.56 -13.82
CA LEU A 183 13.16 6.36 -14.29
C LEU A 183 13.95 5.70 -15.44
N SER A 184 13.57 4.49 -15.86
CA SER A 184 14.27 3.72 -16.90
C SER A 184 15.76 3.49 -16.60
N GLY A 185 16.14 3.51 -15.32
CA GLY A 185 17.51 3.29 -14.85
C GLY A 185 17.50 2.12 -13.87
N PRO A 186 18.00 0.92 -14.22
CA PRO A 186 17.97 -0.21 -13.31
C PRO A 186 18.85 0.04 -12.07
N ASP A 187 18.36 -0.41 -10.92
CA ASP A 187 19.11 -0.42 -9.66
C ASP A 187 19.73 -1.80 -9.46
N THR A 188 21.02 -1.90 -9.76
CA THR A 188 21.81 -3.15 -9.69
C THR A 188 21.89 -3.72 -8.28
N ASP A 189 21.72 -2.89 -7.26
CA ASP A 189 21.92 -3.25 -5.87
C ASP A 189 20.60 -3.61 -5.16
N ALA A 190 19.45 -3.33 -5.79
CA ALA A 190 18.13 -3.59 -5.24
C ALA A 190 17.93 -5.05 -4.81
N ALA A 191 18.39 -6.01 -5.62
CA ALA A 191 18.28 -7.43 -5.26
C ALA A 191 19.12 -7.78 -4.02
N ALA A 192 20.31 -7.21 -3.87
CA ALA A 192 21.14 -7.42 -2.69
C ALA A 192 20.48 -6.81 -1.44
N ARG A 193 20.05 -5.55 -1.53
CA ARG A 193 19.35 -4.86 -0.43
C ARG A 193 18.10 -5.59 0.02
N LEU A 194 17.21 -5.96 -0.91
CA LEU A 194 15.99 -6.73 -0.60
C LEU A 194 16.29 -8.06 0.13
N ARG A 195 17.41 -8.73 -0.14
CA ARG A 195 17.77 -9.96 0.60
C ARG A 195 18.23 -9.66 2.01
N LEU A 196 19.10 -8.67 2.17
CA LEU A 196 19.72 -8.32 3.45
C LEU A 196 18.73 -7.65 4.40
N ASP A 197 17.83 -6.83 3.86
CA ASP A 197 16.92 -6.01 4.66
C ASP A 197 15.67 -6.79 5.12
N LEU A 198 15.32 -7.90 4.48
CA LEU A 198 14.09 -8.65 4.78
C LEU A 198 14.00 -9.15 6.24
N PRO A 199 15.04 -9.76 6.85
CA PRO A 199 14.98 -10.18 8.24
C PRO A 199 14.73 -9.00 9.19
N LEU A 200 15.40 -7.85 8.96
CA LEU A 200 15.20 -6.64 9.74
C LEU A 200 13.80 -6.06 9.54
N ALA A 201 13.27 -6.12 8.32
CA ALA A 201 11.91 -5.67 8.02
C ALA A 201 10.86 -6.49 8.78
N VAL A 202 10.98 -7.83 8.76
CA VAL A 202 10.09 -8.74 9.48
C VAL A 202 10.21 -8.54 10.99
N ALA A 203 11.44 -8.48 11.51
CA ALA A 203 11.68 -8.22 12.93
C ALA A 203 11.12 -6.85 13.35
N GLY A 204 11.32 -5.81 12.53
CA GLY A 204 10.82 -4.46 12.79
C GLY A 204 9.30 -4.42 12.95
N VAL A 205 8.56 -5.04 12.03
CA VAL A 205 7.09 -5.12 12.11
C VAL A 205 6.63 -5.89 13.36
N LEU A 206 7.25 -7.04 13.66
CA LEU A 206 6.90 -7.84 14.84
C LEU A 206 7.17 -7.08 16.13
N LEU A 207 8.33 -6.43 16.24
CA LEU A 207 8.74 -5.65 17.41
C LEU A 207 7.85 -4.42 17.61
N VAL A 208 7.46 -3.71 16.54
CA VAL A 208 6.48 -2.62 16.64
C VAL A 208 5.11 -3.15 17.06
N GLY A 209 4.60 -4.21 16.42
CA GLY A 209 3.27 -4.75 16.71
C GLY A 209 3.15 -5.29 18.13
N LEU A 210 4.13 -6.09 18.59
CA LEU A 210 4.18 -6.60 19.95
C LEU A 210 4.50 -5.49 20.96
N GLY A 211 5.41 -4.57 20.61
CA GLY A 211 5.80 -3.48 21.48
C GLY A 211 4.65 -2.49 21.75
N ALA A 212 3.87 -2.17 20.73
CA ALA A 212 2.67 -1.35 20.87
C ALA A 212 1.60 -2.01 21.76
N ALA A 213 1.55 -3.34 21.81
CA ALA A 213 0.62 -4.08 22.64
C ALA A 213 1.13 -4.32 24.07
N PHE A 214 2.43 -4.49 24.26
CA PHE A 214 2.99 -5.04 25.51
C PHE A 214 4.20 -4.29 26.08
N CYS A 215 5.05 -3.66 25.26
CA CYS A 215 6.34 -3.13 25.74
C CYS A 215 6.94 -2.04 24.82
N LEU A 216 6.96 -0.79 25.30
CA LEU A 216 7.46 0.37 24.54
C LEU A 216 8.88 0.19 23.96
N PRO A 217 9.91 -0.26 24.73
CA PRO A 217 11.25 -0.48 24.20
C PRO A 217 11.30 -1.35 22.93
N LEU A 218 10.48 -2.40 22.85
CA LEU A 218 10.40 -3.23 21.64
C LEU A 218 9.89 -2.41 20.45
N SER A 219 8.90 -1.56 20.66
CA SER A 219 8.36 -0.70 19.60
C SER A 219 9.42 0.27 19.04
N LEU A 220 10.23 0.86 19.93
CA LEU A 220 11.31 1.77 19.52
C LEU A 220 12.41 1.07 18.73
N VAL A 221 12.84 -0.12 19.17
CA VAL A 221 13.82 -0.94 18.43
C VAL A 221 13.25 -1.35 17.07
N GLY A 222 11.99 -1.79 17.04
CA GLY A 222 11.31 -2.16 15.81
C GLY A 222 11.19 -0.99 14.83
N ALA A 223 10.83 0.20 15.33
CA ALA A 223 10.80 1.42 14.53
C ALA A 223 12.18 1.75 13.97
N GLY A 224 13.26 1.60 14.75
CA GLY A 224 14.63 1.78 14.30
C GLY A 224 15.00 0.86 13.12
N PHE A 225 14.61 -0.41 13.15
CA PHE A 225 14.81 -1.33 12.02
C PHE A 225 14.03 -0.90 10.78
N LEU A 226 12.78 -0.47 10.94
CA LEU A 226 11.97 0.03 9.83
C LEU A 226 12.52 1.34 9.26
N PHE A 227 12.99 2.25 10.10
CA PHE A 227 13.70 3.45 9.64
C PHE A 227 14.92 3.09 8.80
N TYR A 228 15.75 2.18 9.30
CA TYR A 228 16.95 1.74 8.60
C TYR A 228 16.63 1.17 7.22
N ILE A 229 15.74 0.18 7.13
CA ILE A 229 15.42 -0.49 5.86
C ILE A 229 14.66 0.42 4.87
N THR A 230 13.93 1.42 5.37
CA THR A 230 13.24 2.42 4.52
C THR A 230 14.18 3.53 4.05
N CYS A 231 15.14 3.98 4.86
CA CYS A 231 16.10 5.02 4.47
C CYS A 231 17.07 4.54 3.38
N ARG A 232 17.55 3.29 3.46
CA ARG A 232 18.52 2.73 2.51
C ARG A 232 18.14 2.88 1.03
N PRO A 233 16.94 2.47 0.56
CA PRO A 233 16.56 2.67 -0.83
C PRO A 233 16.48 4.15 -1.19
N GLY A 234 15.96 5.01 -0.31
CA GLY A 234 15.90 6.46 -0.53
C GLY A 234 17.28 7.09 -0.77
N LEU A 235 18.24 6.78 0.09
CA LEU A 235 19.63 7.23 -0.05
C LEU A 235 20.26 6.70 -1.35
N SER A 236 20.02 5.43 -1.67
CA SER A 236 20.53 4.83 -2.92
C SER A 236 19.94 5.47 -4.18
N TRP A 237 18.68 5.90 -4.14
CA TRP A 237 18.06 6.60 -5.26
C TRP A 237 18.59 8.02 -5.41
N LEU A 238 18.75 8.73 -4.29
CA LEU A 238 19.34 10.07 -4.29
C LEU A 238 20.76 10.05 -4.84
N SER A 239 21.59 9.09 -4.44
CA SER A 239 22.95 8.96 -4.96
C SER A 239 23.01 8.58 -6.44
N ARG A 240 22.05 7.79 -6.92
CA ARG A 240 22.05 7.23 -8.29
C ARG A 240 21.42 8.16 -9.32
N TYR A 241 20.28 8.77 -9.00
CA TYR A 241 19.51 9.59 -9.94
C TYR A 241 19.60 11.08 -9.64
N GLY A 242 19.90 11.45 -8.39
CA GLY A 242 19.80 12.82 -7.91
C GLY A 242 18.35 13.24 -7.64
N LEU A 243 18.18 14.19 -6.72
CA LEU A 243 16.86 14.75 -6.40
C LEU A 243 16.16 15.38 -7.63
N PRO A 244 16.85 16.16 -8.52
CA PRO A 244 16.20 16.77 -9.67
C PRO A 244 15.52 15.77 -10.61
N ALA A 245 16.16 14.63 -10.88
CA ALA A 245 15.57 13.60 -11.74
C ALA A 245 14.35 12.93 -11.11
N ILE A 246 14.40 12.68 -9.80
CA ILE A 246 13.30 12.04 -9.06
C ILE A 246 12.06 12.93 -9.05
N ILE A 247 12.22 14.25 -8.86
CA ILE A 247 11.09 15.19 -8.79
C ILE A 247 10.58 15.60 -10.18
N ALA A 248 11.40 15.51 -11.22
CA ALA A 248 11.04 15.89 -12.59
C ALA A 248 9.98 14.95 -13.21
N ASP A 249 10.01 13.66 -12.88
CA ASP A 249 8.95 12.73 -13.27
C ASP A 249 7.92 12.57 -12.14
N GLY A 250 6.67 12.91 -12.41
CA GLY A 250 5.63 12.91 -11.39
C GLY A 250 5.23 11.54 -10.85
N ALA A 251 5.50 10.44 -11.57
CA ALA A 251 5.32 9.10 -11.01
C ALA A 251 6.43 8.82 -9.99
N SER A 252 7.70 9.08 -10.31
CA SER A 252 8.81 8.89 -9.36
C SER A 252 8.70 9.83 -8.17
N ALA A 253 8.24 11.06 -8.37
CA ALA A 253 7.99 12.01 -7.28
C ALA A 253 6.96 11.46 -6.28
N GLY A 254 5.84 10.90 -6.77
CA GLY A 254 4.84 10.25 -5.92
C GLY A 254 5.37 9.02 -5.18
N LEU A 255 6.16 8.18 -5.86
CA LEU A 255 6.78 7.00 -5.25
C LEU A 255 7.83 7.38 -4.18
N ALA A 256 8.67 8.38 -4.44
CA ALA A 256 9.63 8.92 -3.48
C ALA A 256 8.92 9.57 -2.29
N ALA A 257 7.87 10.36 -2.54
CA ALA A 257 7.04 10.93 -1.48
C ALA A 257 6.38 9.84 -0.63
N SER A 258 5.95 8.72 -1.20
CA SER A 258 5.44 7.61 -0.38
C SER A 258 6.50 7.07 0.58
N LEU A 259 7.75 6.92 0.13
CA LEU A 259 8.85 6.51 1.01
C LEU A 259 9.06 7.55 2.14
N CYS A 260 9.11 8.84 1.80
CA CYS A 260 9.23 9.93 2.78
C CYS A 260 8.06 9.93 3.76
N GLY A 261 6.83 9.75 3.28
CA GLY A 261 5.62 9.67 4.10
C GLY A 261 5.65 8.50 5.06
N PHE A 262 6.13 7.34 4.63
CA PHE A 262 6.33 6.19 5.52
C PHE A 262 7.34 6.51 6.64
N LEU A 263 8.46 7.17 6.32
CA LEU A 263 9.45 7.62 7.32
C LEU A 263 8.85 8.62 8.31
N LEU A 264 8.07 9.60 7.83
CA LEU A 264 7.38 10.57 8.68
C LEU A 264 6.39 9.86 9.62
N LEU A 265 5.64 8.87 9.12
CA LEU A 265 4.69 8.11 9.92
C LEU A 265 5.38 7.24 10.98
N LEU A 266 6.55 6.68 10.69
CA LEU A 266 7.37 6.02 11.70
C LEU A 266 7.81 7.02 12.79
N ALA A 267 8.18 8.24 12.41
CA ALA A 267 8.58 9.28 13.37
C ALA A 267 7.41 9.71 14.25
N PHE A 268 6.23 9.91 13.65
CA PHE A 268 5.00 10.21 14.38
C PHE A 268 4.57 9.04 15.27
N GLY A 269 4.76 7.79 14.83
CA GLY A 269 4.52 6.60 15.65
C GLY A 269 5.42 6.54 16.88
N VAL A 270 6.72 6.86 16.72
CA VAL A 270 7.66 6.98 17.85
C VAL A 270 7.25 8.12 18.78
N ALA A 271 6.94 9.30 18.24
CA ALA A 271 6.48 10.44 19.04
C ALA A 271 5.19 10.12 19.81
N HIS A 272 4.24 9.43 19.18
CA HIS A 272 3.02 8.94 19.83
C HIS A 272 3.33 7.95 20.96
N ALA A 273 4.22 6.99 20.72
CA ALA A 273 4.62 6.00 21.71
C ALA A 273 5.33 6.63 22.94
N LEU A 274 5.98 7.78 22.75
CA LEU A 274 6.58 8.60 23.80
C LEU A 274 5.61 9.60 24.45
N GLY A 275 4.34 9.62 24.05
CA GLY A 275 3.33 10.53 24.58
C GLY A 275 3.40 11.97 24.06
N LEU A 276 4.17 12.23 22.99
CA LEU A 276 4.35 13.56 22.40
C LEU A 276 3.27 13.93 21.37
N LEU A 277 2.59 12.93 20.82
CA LEU A 277 1.52 13.12 19.83
C LEU A 277 0.30 12.23 20.16
N GLU A 278 -0.88 12.71 19.81
CA GLU A 278 -2.11 11.92 19.88
C GLU A 278 -2.19 10.91 18.71
N GLY A 279 -2.67 9.69 18.99
CA GLY A 279 -2.81 8.64 17.98
C GLY A 279 -4.10 8.71 17.16
N ARG A 280 -5.00 9.67 17.44
CA ARG A 280 -6.37 9.69 16.91
C ARG A 280 -6.41 9.71 15.38
N ASN A 281 -5.59 10.54 14.76
CA ASN A 281 -5.58 10.78 13.31
C ASN A 281 -4.49 9.98 12.56
N ALA A 282 -3.90 8.96 13.20
CA ALA A 282 -2.81 8.19 12.60
C ALA A 282 -3.21 7.51 11.28
N ILE A 283 -4.46 7.04 11.14
CA ILE A 283 -4.92 6.38 9.92
C ILE A 283 -5.15 7.36 8.76
N PRO A 284 -5.87 8.48 8.93
CA PRO A 284 -5.91 9.54 7.93
C PRO A 284 -4.53 10.03 7.54
N ALA A 285 -3.62 10.22 8.50
CA ALA A 285 -2.24 10.61 8.22
C ALA A 285 -1.52 9.54 7.38
N PHE A 286 -1.69 8.25 7.71
CA PHE A 286 -1.15 7.14 6.92
C PHE A 286 -1.70 7.12 5.49
N MET A 287 -3.01 7.32 5.34
CA MET A 287 -3.65 7.41 4.04
C MET A 287 -3.11 8.58 3.22
N ALA A 288 -2.98 9.75 3.83
CA ALA A 288 -2.55 10.97 3.16
C ALA A 288 -1.06 10.97 2.82
N ALA A 289 -0.17 10.79 3.81
CA ALA A 289 1.27 10.91 3.59
C ALA A 289 1.89 9.71 2.87
N PHE A 290 1.33 8.50 3.00
CA PHE A 290 1.95 7.29 2.44
C PHE A 290 1.12 6.67 1.31
N LEU A 291 -0.15 6.35 1.58
CA LEU A 291 -0.96 5.57 0.63
C LEU A 291 -1.30 6.36 -0.65
N LEU A 292 -1.73 7.62 -0.53
CA LEU A 292 -2.09 8.45 -1.68
C LEU A 292 -0.91 8.72 -2.63
N PRO A 293 0.30 9.08 -2.14
CA PRO A 293 1.49 9.16 -2.98
C PRO A 293 1.84 7.83 -3.64
N LEU A 294 1.76 6.71 -2.90
CA LEU A 294 2.06 5.39 -3.42
C LEU A 294 1.11 5.01 -4.56
N VAL A 295 -0.20 5.11 -4.32
CA VAL A 295 -1.25 4.73 -5.28
C VAL A 295 -1.21 5.64 -6.50
N SER A 296 -1.17 6.96 -6.31
CA SER A 296 -1.15 7.90 -7.44
C SER A 296 0.15 7.80 -8.27
N GLY A 297 1.31 7.63 -7.62
CA GLY A 297 2.60 7.44 -8.29
C GLY A 297 2.63 6.13 -9.08
N ALA A 298 2.23 5.02 -8.46
CA ALA A 298 2.19 3.71 -9.11
C ALA A 298 1.18 3.69 -10.27
N LEU A 299 -0.03 4.21 -10.08
CA LEU A 299 -1.06 4.23 -11.12
C LEU A 299 -0.71 5.17 -12.28
N SER A 300 0.04 6.26 -12.04
CA SER A 300 0.57 7.11 -13.13
C SER A 300 1.45 6.32 -14.09
N GLN A 301 2.19 5.34 -13.59
CA GLN A 301 3.02 4.45 -14.41
C GLN A 301 2.21 3.26 -14.96
N LEU A 302 1.37 2.64 -14.13
CA LEU A 302 0.81 1.31 -14.40
C LEU A 302 -0.52 1.35 -15.16
N LEU A 303 -1.37 2.37 -14.97
CA LEU A 303 -2.65 2.46 -15.69
C LEU A 303 -2.46 2.46 -17.22
N PRO A 304 -1.51 3.22 -17.81
CA PRO A 304 -1.24 3.15 -19.23
C PRO A 304 -0.83 1.74 -19.69
N VAL A 305 -0.06 1.01 -18.88
CA VAL A 305 0.37 -0.36 -19.18
C VAL A 305 -0.80 -1.33 -19.16
N TRP A 306 -1.70 -1.20 -18.18
CA TRP A 306 -2.85 -2.10 -18.04
C TRP A 306 -3.93 -1.84 -19.08
N ARG A 307 -4.06 -0.59 -19.54
CA ARG A 307 -5.01 -0.21 -20.59
C ARG A 307 -4.50 -0.56 -21.99
N TYR A 308 -3.21 -0.36 -22.25
CA TYR A 308 -2.57 -0.63 -23.53
C TYR A 308 -1.44 -1.67 -23.33
N PRO A 309 -1.80 -2.95 -23.11
CA PRO A 309 -0.83 -4.00 -22.85
C PRO A 309 0.02 -4.31 -24.09
N GLY A 310 1.21 -4.87 -23.86
CA GLY A 310 2.13 -5.26 -24.92
C GLY A 310 3.20 -4.20 -25.21
N ARG A 311 3.57 -4.06 -26.49
CA ARG A 311 4.62 -3.14 -26.94
C ARG A 311 4.26 -1.70 -26.62
N ARG A 312 5.29 -0.87 -26.43
CA ARG A 312 5.13 0.57 -26.20
C ARG A 312 4.49 1.21 -27.44
N THR A 313 3.46 2.03 -27.24
CA THR A 313 2.74 2.72 -28.31
C THR A 313 2.68 4.22 -28.00
N PRO A 314 2.51 5.09 -29.03
CA PRO A 314 2.37 6.53 -28.81
C PRO A 314 1.21 6.90 -27.88
N VAL A 315 0.09 6.15 -27.94
CA VAL A 315 -1.07 6.37 -27.05
C VAL A 315 -0.73 6.08 -25.60
N ARG A 316 -0.01 4.99 -25.35
CA ARG A 316 0.43 4.62 -24.00
C ARG A 316 1.37 5.69 -23.42
N ASP A 317 2.28 6.19 -24.24
CA ASP A 317 3.23 7.24 -23.83
C ASP A 317 2.51 8.55 -23.52
N ARG A 318 1.57 8.95 -24.39
CA ARG A 318 0.77 10.15 -24.17
C ARG A 318 -0.08 10.06 -22.91
N ALA A 319 -0.72 8.91 -22.66
CA ALA A 319 -1.49 8.70 -21.44
C ALA A 319 -0.60 8.84 -20.19
N ARG A 320 0.63 8.29 -20.22
CA ARG A 320 1.60 8.44 -19.13
C ARG A 320 2.02 9.90 -18.93
N GLU A 321 2.37 10.62 -20.00
CA GLU A 321 2.76 12.04 -19.95
C GLU A 321 1.74 12.90 -19.21
N VAL A 322 0.45 12.68 -19.49
CA VAL A 322 -0.63 13.40 -18.80
C VAL A 322 -0.72 13.02 -17.33
N LEU A 323 -0.66 11.72 -17.01
CA LEU A 323 -0.77 11.25 -15.62
C LEU A 323 0.38 11.74 -14.72
N VAL A 324 1.59 11.89 -15.26
CA VAL A 324 2.75 12.36 -14.48
C VAL A 324 2.82 13.88 -14.36
N LYS A 325 2.11 14.64 -15.22
CA LYS A 325 2.25 16.11 -15.33
C LYS A 325 2.23 16.86 -14.01
N ARG A 326 1.32 16.52 -13.10
CA ARG A 326 1.14 17.20 -11.80
C ARG A 326 1.60 16.36 -10.61
N GLY A 327 2.39 15.30 -10.84
CA GLY A 327 2.75 14.33 -9.80
C GLY A 327 3.49 14.91 -8.60
N ALA A 328 4.45 15.81 -8.82
CA ALA A 328 5.17 16.46 -7.73
C ALA A 328 4.25 17.35 -6.87
N MET A 329 3.34 18.10 -7.50
CA MET A 329 2.36 18.94 -6.78
C MET A 329 1.41 18.08 -5.95
N ARG A 330 0.91 16.97 -6.50
CA ARG A 330 0.08 16.02 -5.76
C ARG A 330 0.83 15.43 -4.56
N ALA A 331 2.07 15.00 -4.78
CA ALA A 331 2.93 14.47 -3.73
C ALA A 331 3.12 15.46 -2.57
N LEU A 332 3.35 16.74 -2.87
CA LEU A 332 3.46 17.79 -1.86
C LEU A 332 2.17 17.95 -1.06
N LEU A 333 1.02 18.06 -1.73
CA LEU A 333 -0.28 18.17 -1.07
C LEU A 333 -0.57 17.00 -0.13
N PHE A 334 -0.25 15.78 -0.58
CA PHE A 334 -0.41 14.57 0.21
C PHE A 334 0.49 14.55 1.45
N ILE A 335 1.77 14.92 1.32
CA ILE A 335 2.70 14.97 2.46
C ILE A 335 2.29 16.04 3.45
N CYS A 336 2.02 17.26 3.00
CA CYS A 336 1.55 18.35 3.87
C CYS A 336 0.23 17.97 4.56
N GLY A 337 -0.70 17.37 3.83
CA GLY A 337 -1.96 16.89 4.39
C GLY A 337 -1.76 15.83 5.47
N GLY A 338 -0.89 14.85 5.25
CA GLY A 338 -0.57 13.83 6.24
C GLY A 338 0.14 14.37 7.48
N VAL A 339 1.03 15.36 7.32
CA VAL A 339 1.68 16.05 8.45
C VAL A 339 0.65 16.81 9.28
N LEU A 340 -0.22 17.62 8.65
CA LEU A 340 -1.30 18.32 9.36
C LEU A 340 -2.17 17.35 10.16
N LEU A 341 -2.59 16.25 9.52
CA LEU A 341 -3.38 15.22 10.18
C LEU A 341 -2.69 14.60 11.39
N ALA A 342 -1.37 14.33 11.29
CA ALA A 342 -0.59 13.80 12.41
C ALA A 342 -0.54 14.74 13.61
N PHE A 343 -0.61 16.06 13.38
CA PHE A 343 -0.70 17.09 14.42
C PHE A 343 -2.14 17.41 14.85
N GLY A 344 -3.14 16.65 14.39
CA GLY A 344 -4.54 16.85 14.78
C GLY A 344 -5.33 17.86 13.92
N HIS A 345 -4.71 18.43 12.89
CA HIS A 345 -5.35 19.41 12.00
C HIS A 345 -6.14 18.72 10.89
N ASN A 346 -7.46 18.82 10.94
CA ASN A 346 -8.39 18.19 9.98
C ASN A 346 -8.29 18.81 8.57
N GLU A 347 -7.72 20.00 8.43
CA GLU A 347 -7.45 20.69 7.18
C GLU A 347 -6.58 19.83 6.23
N GLY A 348 -5.81 18.89 6.78
CA GLY A 348 -5.04 17.95 5.98
C GLY A 348 -5.90 17.04 5.09
N LEU A 349 -7.17 16.78 5.44
CA LEU A 349 -8.11 16.06 4.58
C LEU A 349 -8.40 16.83 3.28
N TRP A 350 -8.49 18.16 3.34
CA TRP A 350 -8.71 18.99 2.16
C TRP A 350 -7.52 18.99 1.22
N LEU A 351 -6.29 19.01 1.76
CA LEU A 351 -5.07 18.86 0.94
C LEU A 351 -5.02 17.49 0.26
N ALA A 352 -5.36 16.43 0.99
CA ALA A 352 -5.45 15.08 0.44
C ALA A 352 -6.52 14.99 -0.66
N ALA A 353 -7.70 15.57 -0.46
CA ALA A 353 -8.75 15.63 -1.47
C ALA A 353 -8.31 16.42 -2.70
N GLY A 354 -7.68 17.59 -2.52
CA GLY A 354 -7.14 18.40 -3.62
C GLY A 354 -6.11 17.65 -4.45
N GLY A 355 -5.15 16.97 -3.80
CA GLY A 355 -4.16 16.13 -4.48
C GLY A 355 -4.80 14.99 -5.29
N LEU A 356 -5.85 14.36 -4.76
CA LEU A 356 -6.57 13.30 -5.45
C LEU A 356 -7.39 13.84 -6.64
N LEU A 357 -8.07 14.98 -6.47
CA LEU A 357 -8.82 15.63 -7.55
C LEU A 357 -7.91 16.03 -8.72
N LEU A 358 -6.70 16.51 -8.44
CA LEU A 358 -5.69 16.77 -9.47
C LEU A 358 -5.37 15.49 -10.26
N PHE A 359 -5.19 14.36 -9.57
CA PHE A 359 -4.94 13.07 -10.21
C PHE A 359 -6.11 12.61 -11.06
N LEU A 360 -7.35 12.72 -10.53
CA LEU A 360 -8.55 12.34 -11.26
C LEU A 360 -8.75 13.19 -12.52
N ASN A 361 -8.42 14.48 -12.47
CA ASN A 361 -8.46 15.32 -13.66
C ASN A 361 -7.40 14.92 -14.70
N ASP A 362 -6.17 14.57 -14.29
CA ASP A 362 -5.16 14.03 -15.21
C ASP A 362 -5.60 12.68 -15.79
N LEU A 363 -6.25 11.87 -14.96
CA LEU A 363 -6.78 10.58 -15.35
C LEU A 363 -7.85 10.73 -16.42
N ILE A 364 -8.87 11.57 -16.22
CA ILE A 364 -9.92 11.86 -17.21
C ILE A 364 -9.30 12.36 -18.51
N ALA A 365 -8.38 13.33 -18.43
CA ALA A 365 -7.68 13.85 -19.60
C ALA A 365 -6.92 12.76 -20.38
N SER A 366 -6.37 11.75 -19.70
CA SER A 366 -5.72 10.61 -20.36
C SER A 366 -6.68 9.72 -21.18
N PHE A 367 -8.00 9.81 -20.97
CA PHE A 367 -9.01 9.12 -21.78
C PHE A 367 -9.48 9.91 -22.99
N CYS A 368 -9.30 11.23 -23.01
CA CYS A 368 -9.83 12.11 -24.04
C CYS A 368 -9.01 12.10 -25.35
N PHE A 369 -7.92 11.35 -25.43
CA PHE A 369 -7.10 11.28 -26.65
C PHE A 369 -7.65 10.22 -27.62
N PRO A 370 -7.84 10.57 -28.91
CA PRO A 370 -8.21 9.59 -29.92
C PRO A 370 -7.09 8.54 -30.07
N VAL A 371 -7.47 7.27 -30.17
CA VAL A 371 -6.56 6.19 -30.56
C VAL A 371 -6.21 6.44 -32.04
N PRO A 372 -4.94 6.66 -32.41
CA PRO A 372 -4.52 6.68 -33.80
C PRO A 372 -4.97 5.37 -34.44
N LYS A 373 -5.73 5.47 -35.53
CA LYS A 373 -6.18 4.33 -36.31
C LYS A 373 -4.99 3.63 -36.96
#